data_AF-A0A7V0XVG9-F1
#
_entry.id   AF-A0A7V0XVG9-F1
#
_cell.length_a   1.000
_cell.length_b   1.000
_cell.length_c   1.000
_cell.angle_alpha   90.00
_cell.angle_beta   90.00
_cell.angle_gamma   90.00
#
_symmetry.space_group_name_H-M   'P 1'
#
loop_
_entity.id
_entity.type
_entity.pdbx_description
1 polymer ?
#
loop_
_entity_poly.entity_id
_entity_poly.type
_entity_poly.pdbx_seq_one_letter_code
_entity_poly.pdbx_strand_id
1 'polypeptide(L)'
;MKSLIPGSYTFILPASRLVPKMLLTKRHTVGIRSPDHLACLHLAEQLKGVLLAVSVKKTAACGDSIVALEKVFRNDVAFLLDAGDIESESSTIVDLTGSEYEVLRQGKGEI
;
A
#
# COMPACT_ATOMS: atom_id res chain seq x y z
N MET A 1 9.79 -2.04 14.13
CA MET A 1 9.22 -1.16 13.09
C MET A 1 10.31 -0.47 12.25
N LYS A 2 11.25 0.30 12.82
CA LYS A 2 12.27 1.01 12.03
C LYS A 2 13.13 0.10 11.14
N SER A 3 13.45 -1.11 11.59
CA SER A 3 14.19 -2.12 10.81
C SER A 3 13.36 -2.80 9.71
N LEU A 4 12.04 -2.60 9.70
CA LEU A 4 11.09 -3.21 8.75
C LEU A 4 10.58 -2.20 7.70
N ILE A 5 11.13 -0.98 7.72
CA ILE A 5 10.74 0.13 6.85
C ILE A 5 12.01 0.68 6.17
N PRO A 6 12.02 0.81 4.83
CA PRO A 6 10.98 0.36 3.89
C PRO A 6 10.89 -1.19 3.82
N GLY A 7 9.74 -1.72 3.42
CA GLY A 7 9.54 -3.17 3.34
C GLY A 7 8.12 -3.64 3.04
N SER A 8 7.93 -4.95 3.19
CA SER A 8 6.70 -5.68 2.85
C SER A 8 5.66 -5.69 3.98
N TYR A 9 5.54 -4.59 4.72
CA TYR A 9 4.64 -4.47 5.87
C TYR A 9 3.67 -3.29 5.72
N THR A 10 2.46 -3.47 6.24
CA THR A 10 1.49 -2.41 6.48
C THR A 10 1.15 -2.42 7.96
N PHE A 11 1.32 -1.29 8.64
CA PHE A 11 1.05 -1.15 10.07
C PHE A 11 -0.27 -0.40 10.28
N ILE A 12 -1.18 -0.98 11.05
CA ILE A 12 -2.39 -0.27 11.49
C ILE A 12 -2.05 0.49 12.76
N LEU A 13 -2.29 1.80 12.74
CA LEU A 13 -1.95 2.71 13.83
C LEU A 13 -3.15 3.59 14.20
N PRO A 14 -3.21 4.10 15.45
CA PRO A 14 -4.15 5.14 15.83
C PRO A 14 -3.95 6.38 14.95
N ALA A 15 -5.02 6.89 14.36
CA ALA A 15 -4.92 8.02 13.46
C ALA A 15 -4.75 9.33 14.24
N SER A 16 -3.84 10.19 13.76
CA SER A 16 -3.71 11.55 14.29
C SER A 16 -4.77 12.48 13.69
N ARG A 17 -4.90 13.69 14.24
CA ARG A 17 -5.79 14.73 13.71
C ARG A 17 -5.41 15.23 12.30
N LEU A 18 -4.19 14.92 11.84
CA LEU A 18 -3.72 15.28 10.51
C LEU A 18 -4.30 14.37 9.42
N VAL A 19 -4.81 13.19 9.78
CA VAL A 19 -5.38 12.24 8.81
C VAL A 19 -6.79 12.71 8.44
N PRO A 20 -7.08 12.92 7.13
CA PRO A 20 -8.42 13.26 6.67
C PRO A 20 -9.47 12.26 7.16
N LYS A 21 -10.61 12.77 7.69
CA LYS A 21 -11.68 11.94 8.26
C LYS A 21 -12.20 10.86 7.31
N MET A 22 -12.19 11.13 6.00
CA MET A 22 -12.63 10.18 4.96
C MET A 22 -11.77 8.91 4.89
N LEU A 23 -10.54 8.95 5.41
CA LEU A 23 -9.61 7.83 5.42
C LEU A 23 -9.63 7.03 6.72
N LEU A 24 -10.35 7.52 7.73
CA LEU A 24 -10.42 6.88 9.03
C LEU A 24 -11.35 5.68 8.97
N THR A 25 -10.90 4.56 9.55
CA THR A 25 -11.79 3.44 9.82
C THR A 25 -12.81 3.82 10.90
N LYS A 26 -13.84 2.98 11.09
CA LYS A 26 -14.78 3.10 12.23
C LYS A 26 -14.09 3.12 13.59
N ARG A 27 -12.87 2.55 13.68
CA ARG A 27 -12.05 2.51 14.91
C ARG A 27 -11.07 3.68 15.04
N HIS A 28 -11.15 4.70 14.17
CA HIS A 28 -10.20 5.82 14.13
C HIS A 28 -8.74 5.39 13.92
N THR A 29 -8.54 4.36 13.09
CA THR A 29 -7.21 3.86 12.73
C THR A 29 -6.89 4.15 11.28
N VAL A 30 -5.60 4.11 10.94
CA VAL A 30 -5.08 4.25 9.58
C VAL A 30 -4.00 3.19 9.31
N GLY A 31 -4.01 2.62 8.11
CA GLY A 31 -2.92 1.75 7.65
C GLY A 31 -1.80 2.58 7.02
N ILE A 32 -0.57 2.40 7.49
CA ILE A 32 0.62 3.07 6.96
C ILE A 32 1.57 2.02 6.37
N ARG A 33 2.04 2.28 5.16
CA ARG A 33 2.99 1.44 4.44
C ARG A 33 4.10 2.29 3.85
N SER A 34 5.33 1.79 3.92
CA SER A 34 6.49 2.33 3.22
C SER A 34 7.11 1.22 2.38
N PRO A 35 6.74 1.10 1.10
CA PRO A 35 7.22 0.00 0.25
C PRO A 35 8.70 0.16 -0.08
N ASP A 36 9.43 -0.96 -0.10
CA ASP A 36 10.81 -1.00 -0.60
C ASP A 36 10.81 -1.10 -2.13
N HIS A 37 10.39 -0.02 -2.78
CA HIS A 37 10.30 0.08 -4.23
C HIS A 37 10.69 1.48 -4.68
N LEU A 38 11.75 1.60 -5.49
CA LEU A 38 12.34 2.88 -5.88
C LEU A 38 11.32 3.84 -6.51
N ALA A 39 10.49 3.36 -7.44
CA ALA A 39 9.47 4.22 -8.07
C ALA A 39 8.47 4.81 -7.07
N CYS A 40 8.04 4.04 -6.06
CA CYS A 40 7.12 4.52 -5.03
C CYS A 40 7.79 5.55 -4.12
N LEU A 41 9.05 5.32 -3.73
CA LEU A 41 9.82 6.24 -2.90
C LEU A 41 10.08 7.56 -3.61
N HIS A 42 10.51 7.52 -4.87
CA HIS A 42 10.70 8.73 -5.69
C HIS A 42 9.39 9.49 -5.89
N LEU A 43 8.28 8.78 -6.17
CA LEU A 43 6.98 9.42 -6.34
C LEU A 43 6.53 10.14 -5.05
N ALA A 44 6.69 9.49 -3.90
CA ALA A 44 6.36 10.08 -2.61
C ALA A 44 7.23 11.32 -2.31
N GLU A 45 8.53 11.26 -2.61
CA GLU A 45 9.45 12.38 -2.43
C GLU A 45 9.08 13.59 -3.30
N GLN A 46 8.80 13.35 -4.60
CA GLN A 46 8.44 14.43 -5.54
C GLN A 46 7.10 15.10 -5.18
N LEU A 47 6.14 14.33 -4.67
CA LEU A 47 4.84 14.86 -4.26
C LEU A 47 4.86 15.57 -2.91
N LYS A 48 5.99 15.53 -2.18
CA LYS A 48 6.19 16.17 -0.86
C LYS A 48 5.05 15.84 0.12
N GLY A 49 4.51 14.63 0.07
CA GLY A 49 3.28 14.28 0.75
C GLY A 49 3.05 12.78 0.89
N VAL A 50 1.88 12.42 1.43
CA VAL A 50 1.46 11.02 1.60
C VAL A 50 0.63 10.59 0.40
N LEU A 51 0.99 9.45 -0.17
CA LEU A 51 0.19 8.79 -1.20
C LEU A 51 -0.95 8.01 -0.56
N LEU A 52 -2.17 8.30 -1.00
CA LEU A 52 -3.31 7.45 -0.71
C LEU A 52 -3.33 6.31 -1.70
N ALA A 53 -3.11 5.10 -1.20
CA ALA A 53 -2.98 3.91 -2.02
C ALA A 53 -3.92 2.82 -1.53
N VAL A 54 -4.50 2.10 -2.49
CA VAL A 54 -5.20 0.85 -2.28
C VAL A 54 -4.58 -0.22 -3.16
N SER A 55 -4.56 -1.46 -2.70
CA SER A 55 -4.14 -2.57 -3.55
C SER A 55 -5.13 -2.74 -4.70
N VAL A 56 -4.64 -2.70 -5.93
CA VAL A 56 -5.44 -3.06 -7.11
C VAL A 56 -5.75 -4.56 -7.02
N LYS A 57 -7.03 -4.91 -6.96
CA LYS A 57 -7.46 -6.31 -6.97
C LYS A 57 -7.32 -6.84 -8.40
N LYS A 58 -6.45 -7.82 -8.61
CA LYS A 58 -6.39 -8.54 -9.89
C LYS A 58 -7.76 -9.18 -10.14
N THR A 59 -8.42 -8.78 -11.23
CA THR A 59 -9.58 -9.50 -11.76
C THR A 59 -9.10 -10.54 -12.78
N ALA A 60 -9.95 -11.49 -13.18
CA ALA A 60 -9.59 -12.47 -14.22
C ALA A 60 -9.19 -11.80 -15.57
N ALA A 61 -9.55 -10.53 -15.77
CA ALA A 61 -9.18 -9.73 -16.93
C ALA A 61 -7.86 -8.95 -16.76
N CYS A 62 -7.33 -8.83 -15.53
CA CYS A 62 -6.02 -8.24 -15.27
C CYS A 62 -4.94 -9.28 -15.52
N GLY A 63 -4.31 -9.24 -16.69
CA GLY A 63 -2.99 -9.83 -16.87
C GLY A 63 -1.92 -9.05 -16.11
N ASP A 64 -0.75 -9.65 -15.94
CA ASP A 64 0.38 -9.04 -15.21
C ASP A 64 1.21 -8.07 -16.07
N SER A 65 0.94 -7.99 -17.38
CA SER A 65 1.62 -7.05 -18.26
C SER A 65 0.98 -5.66 -18.20
N ILE A 66 1.81 -4.62 -18.33
CA ILE A 66 1.34 -3.23 -18.41
C ILE A 66 0.31 -3.03 -19.53
N VAL A 67 0.46 -3.75 -20.65
CA VAL A 67 -0.46 -3.69 -21.80
C VAL A 67 -1.85 -4.24 -21.43
N ALA A 68 -1.92 -5.28 -20.61
CA ALA A 68 -3.20 -5.80 -20.12
C ALA A 68 -3.85 -4.82 -19.14
N LEU A 69 -3.07 -4.25 -18.22
CA LEU A 69 -3.54 -3.25 -17.27
C LEU A 69 -4.02 -1.98 -17.98
N GLU A 70 -3.33 -1.52 -19.02
CA GLU A 70 -3.75 -0.37 -19.83
C GLU A 70 -5.11 -0.62 -20.48
N LYS A 71 -5.34 -1.79 -21.08
CA LYS A 71 -6.65 -2.12 -21.67
C LYS A 71 -7.77 -2.07 -20.65
N VAL A 72 -7.51 -2.49 -19.41
CA VAL A 72 -8.52 -2.52 -18.34
C VAL A 72 -8.76 -1.13 -17.76
N PHE A 73 -7.70 -0.37 -17.47
CA PHE A 73 -7.79 0.84 -16.64
C PHE A 73 -7.64 2.17 -17.42
N ARG A 74 -7.37 2.16 -18.73
CA ARG A 74 -7.13 3.37 -19.55
C ARG A 74 -8.15 4.50 -19.39
N ASN A 75 -9.39 4.18 -19.04
CA ASN A 75 -10.47 5.17 -18.88
C ASN A 75 -10.73 5.53 -17.41
N ASP A 76 -10.18 4.78 -16.45
CA ASP A 76 -10.41 4.96 -15.01
C ASP A 76 -9.27 5.73 -14.32
N VAL A 77 -8.07 5.74 -14.93
CA VAL A 77 -6.88 6.38 -14.37
C VAL A 77 -6.31 7.41 -15.33
N ALA A 78 -5.75 8.50 -14.78
CA ALA A 78 -5.07 9.52 -15.57
C ALA A 78 -3.71 9.05 -16.11
N PHE A 79 -3.03 8.18 -15.36
CA PHE A 79 -1.70 7.69 -15.70
C PHE A 79 -1.52 6.24 -15.25
N LEU A 80 -0.74 5.49 -16.01
CA LEU A 80 -0.20 4.20 -15.64
C LEU A 80 1.32 4.32 -15.60
N LEU A 81 1.92 3.84 -14.51
CA LEU A 81 3.37 3.84 -14.35
C LEU A 81 3.85 2.41 -14.53
N ASP A 82 4.61 2.18 -15.60
CA ASP A 82 5.35 0.93 -15.77
C ASP A 82 6.61 0.98 -14.90
N ALA A 83 6.67 0.11 -13.91
CA ALA A 83 7.80 -0.04 -13.00
C ALA A 83 8.54 -1.38 -13.20
N GLY A 84 8.29 -2.06 -14.32
CA GLY A 84 8.80 -3.40 -14.58
C GLY A 84 8.03 -4.48 -13.84
N ASP A 85 8.65 -5.65 -13.71
CA ASP A 85 8.04 -6.80 -13.04
C ASP A 85 7.95 -6.57 -11.52
N ILE A 86 6.73 -6.46 -11.02
CA ILE A 86 6.45 -6.29 -9.59
C ILE A 86 5.97 -7.62 -9.02
N GLU A 87 6.59 -8.07 -7.94
CA GLU A 87 6.09 -9.23 -7.20
C GLU A 87 4.66 -8.98 -6.70
N SER A 88 3.77 -9.93 -6.99
CA SER A 88 2.34 -9.77 -6.70
C SER A 88 1.94 -10.09 -5.26
N GLU A 89 2.89 -10.54 -4.43
CA GLU A 89 2.61 -10.90 -3.05
C GLU A 89 2.21 -9.67 -2.22
N SER A 90 1.16 -9.86 -1.42
CA SER A 90 0.63 -8.82 -0.55
C SER A 90 1.57 -8.55 0.63
N SER A 91 1.53 -7.33 1.16
CA SER A 91 2.23 -7.01 2.42
C SER A 91 1.59 -7.73 3.61
N THR A 92 2.41 -8.02 4.61
CA THR A 92 1.95 -8.47 5.93
C THR A 92 1.30 -7.29 6.65
N ILE A 93 0.08 -7.47 7.16
CA ILE A 93 -0.65 -6.44 7.89
C ILE A 93 -0.57 -6.73 9.38
N VAL A 94 0.03 -5.80 10.12
CA VAL A 94 0.19 -5.89 11.58
C VAL A 94 -0.57 -4.75 12.24
N ASP A 95 -1.49 -5.08 13.15
CA ASP A 95 -2.17 -4.12 14.01
C ASP A 95 -1.29 -3.81 15.23
N LEU A 96 -1.00 -2.52 15.42
CA LEU A 96 -0.21 -1.98 16.52
C LEU A 96 -1.02 -0.98 17.36
N THR A 97 -2.35 -1.09 17.35
CA THR A 97 -3.23 -0.18 18.12
C THR A 97 -3.40 -0.59 19.58
N GLY A 98 -3.11 -1.86 19.91
CA GLY A 98 -3.20 -2.42 21.25
C GLY A 98 -1.88 -2.43 22.02
N SER A 99 -1.86 -3.11 23.17
CA SER A 99 -0.64 -3.34 23.96
C SER A 99 0.27 -4.41 23.35
N GLU A 100 -0.31 -5.37 22.63
CA GLU A 100 0.37 -6.42 21.87
C GLU A 100 0.08 -6.23 20.38
N TYR A 101 0.96 -6.74 19.52
CA TYR A 101 0.73 -6.70 18.08
C TYR A 101 -0.18 -7.86 17.63
N GLU A 102 -1.02 -7.62 16.63
CA GLU A 102 -1.86 -8.65 16.01
C GLU A 102 -1.57 -8.75 14.52
N VAL A 103 -1.46 -9.97 13.99
CA VAL A 103 -1.24 -10.21 12.56
C VAL A 103 -2.60 -10.36 11.88
N LEU A 104 -3.07 -9.29 11.24
CA LEU A 104 -4.36 -9.29 10.54
C LEU A 104 -4.29 -10.03 9.19
N ARG A 105 -3.10 -10.06 8.57
CA ARG A 105 -2.86 -10.79 7.33
C ARG A 105 -1.37 -11.13 7.21
N GLN A 106 -1.05 -12.41 7.01
CA GLN A 106 0.28 -12.83 6.61
C GLN A 106 0.49 -12.59 5.11
N GLY A 107 1.61 -11.97 4.75
CA GLY A 107 2.05 -11.74 3.37
C GLY A 107 3.55 -11.96 3.24
N LYS A 108 4.22 -11.22 2.34
CA LYS A 108 5.67 -11.35 2.08
C LYS A 108 6.55 -10.99 3.29
N GLY A 109 6.06 -10.18 4.21
CA GLY A 109 6.82 -9.83 5.42
C GLY A 109 6.79 -10.97 6.44
N GLU A 110 7.93 -11.60 6.70
CA GLU A 110 8.06 -12.65 7.73
C GLU A 110 7.88 -12.07 9.15
N ILE A 111 7.44 -12.90 10.11
CA ILE A 111 7.14 -12.50 11.49
C ILE A 111 7.94 -13.34 12.46
#